data_AF-A0A537U3B4-F1
#
_entry.id   AF-A0A537U3B4-F1
#
_cell.length_a   1.000
_cell.length_b   1.000
_cell.length_c   1.000
_cell.angle_alpha   90.00
_cell.angle_beta   90.00
_cell.angle_gamma   90.00
#
_symmetry.space_group_name_H-M   'P 1'
#
loop_
_entity.id
_entity.type
_entity.pdbx_description
1 polymer ?
#
loop_
_entity_poly.entity_id
_entity_poly.type
_entity_poly.pdbx_seq_one_letter_code
_entity_poly.pdbx_strand_id
1 'polypeptide(L)' 'MSSYVKYCKAQAAECARRAKLASSPELAAERRSLGLRWLKLAEKAQATPLGRPREVESAAQGIRP' A
#
# COMPACT_ATOMS: atom_id res chain seq x y z
N MET A 1 14.18 -6.05 -2.08
CA MET A 1 12.85 -5.39 -2.13
C MET A 1 11.90 -6.24 -2.94
N SER A 2 10.74 -6.60 -2.36
CA SER A 2 9.68 -7.37 -3.04
C SER A 2 9.21 -6.67 -4.33
N SER A 3 8.75 -7.46 -5.31
CA SER A 3 8.14 -6.96 -6.56
C SER A 3 6.99 -5.99 -6.27
N TYR A 4 6.19 -6.26 -5.24
CA TYR A 4 5.11 -5.38 -4.80
C TYR A 4 5.62 -4.04 -4.27
N VAL A 5 6.69 -4.05 -3.45
CA VAL A 5 7.30 -2.80 -2.94
C VAL A 5 7.84 -1.95 -4.10
N LYS A 6 8.47 -2.57 -5.12
CA LYS A 6 8.93 -1.87 -6.33
C LYS A 6 7.76 -1.26 -7.10
N TYR A 7 6.67 -2.02 -7.28
CA TYR A 7 5.46 -1.55 -7.94
C TYR A 7 4.84 -0.34 -7.22
N CYS A 8 4.68 -0.40 -5.90
CA CYS A 8 4.15 0.71 -5.12
C CYS A 8 5.01 1.98 -5.27
N LYS A 9 6.34 1.86 -5.22
CA LYS A 9 7.23 3.01 -5.45
C LYS A 9 7.12 3.58 -6.86
N ALA A 10 6.99 2.73 -7.88
CA ALA A 10 6.79 3.18 -9.26
C ALA A 10 5.46 3.94 -9.42
N GLN A 11 4.37 3.44 -8.82
CA GLN A 11 3.08 4.15 -8.81
C GLN A 11 3.15 5.49 -8.09
N ALA A 12 3.88 5.57 -6.97
CA ALA A 12 4.10 6.84 -6.28
C ALA A 12 4.86 7.86 -7.15
N ALA A 13 5.90 7.41 -7.85
CA ALA A 13 6.67 8.26 -8.76
C ALA A 13 5.81 8.76 -9.94
N GLU A 14 4.97 7.89 -10.50
CA GLU A 14 4.05 8.27 -11.57
C GLU A 14 3.00 9.28 -11.08
N CYS A 15 2.46 9.10 -9.88
CA CYS A 15 1.55 10.07 -9.25
C CYS A 15 2.24 11.44 -9.09
N ALA A 16 3.50 11.46 -8.64
CA ALA A 16 4.27 12.70 -8.51
C ALA A 16 4.51 13.37 -9.88
N ARG A 17 4.84 12.60 -10.92
CA ARG A 17 5.00 13.11 -12.29
C ARG A 17 3.70 13.73 -12.80
N ARG A 18 2.58 13.02 -12.63
CA ARG A 18 1.26 13.49 -13.04
C ARG A 18 0.78 14.69 -12.22
N ALA A 19 1.20 14.84 -10.97
CA ALA A 19 0.90 16.02 -10.16
C ALA A 19 1.64 17.26 -10.67
N LYS A 20 2.90 17.10 -11.13
CA LYS A 20 3.68 18.19 -11.74
C LYS A 20 3.09 18.65 -13.08
N LEU A 21 2.48 17.74 -13.83
CA LEU A 21 1.85 18.01 -15.13
C LEU A 21 0.37 18.39 -15.03
N ALA A 22 -0.21 18.40 -13.83
CA ALA A 22 -1.62 18.71 -13.67
C ALA A 22 -1.85 20.21 -13.86
N SER A 23 -2.80 20.56 -14.73
CA SER A 23 -3.19 21.95 -14.98
C SER A 23 -4.05 22.55 -13.87
N SER A 24 -4.69 21.72 -13.04
CA SER A 24 -5.50 22.16 -11.89
C SER A 24 -4.78 21.83 -10.56
N PRO A 25 -4.83 22.75 -9.59
CA PRO A 25 -4.24 22.53 -8.27
C PRO A 25 -4.94 21.42 -7.49
N GLU A 26 -6.25 21.24 -7.66
CA GLU A 26 -7.03 20.15 -7.04
C GLU A 26 -6.53 18.80 -7.54
N LEU A 27 -6.41 18.65 -8.87
CA LEU A 27 -5.87 17.42 -9.48
C LEU A 27 -4.42 17.15 -9.06
N ALA A 28 -3.61 18.20 -8.89
CA ALA A 28 -2.25 18.07 -8.37
C ALA A 28 -2.26 17.57 -6.92
N ALA A 29 -3.16 18.08 -6.07
CA ALA A 29 -3.29 17.68 -4.67
C ALA A 29 -3.81 16.24 -4.52
N GLU A 30 -4.79 15.83 -5.32
CA GLU A 30 -5.28 14.45 -5.36
C GLU A 30 -4.17 13.47 -5.75
N ARG A 31 -3.41 13.79 -6.80
CA ARG A 31 -2.30 12.95 -7.26
C ARG A 31 -1.18 12.87 -6.23
N ARG A 32 -0.84 13.97 -5.55
CA ARG A 32 0.11 13.93 -4.42
C ARG A 32 -0.40 13.03 -3.30
N SER A 33 -1.66 13.15 -2.94
CA SER A 33 -2.28 12.32 -1.89
C SER A 33 -2.27 10.83 -2.24
N LEU A 34 -2.56 10.50 -3.50
CA LEU A 34 -2.48 9.13 -4.00
C LEU A 34 -1.04 8.60 -3.99
N GLY A 35 -0.07 9.41 -4.40
CA GLY A 35 1.35 9.06 -4.33
C GLY A 35 1.81 8.73 -2.91
N LEU A 36 1.40 9.52 -1.92
CA LEU A 36 1.70 9.26 -0.50
C LEU A 36 1.08 7.94 -0.01
N ARG A 37 -0.13 7.60 -0.46
CA ARG A 37 -0.77 6.31 -0.14
C ARG A 37 0.04 5.13 -0.70
N TRP A 38 0.53 5.25 -1.93
CA TRP A 38 1.41 4.24 -2.53
C TRP A 38 2.72 4.07 -1.76
N LEU A 39 3.32 5.16 -1.28
CA LEU A 39 4.52 5.09 -0.43
C LEU A 39 4.24 4.36 0.88
N LYS A 40 3.14 4.68 1.57
CA LYS A 40 2.71 3.97 2.79
C LYS A 40 2.50 2.47 2.56
N LEU A 41 1.97 2.08 1.39
CA LEU A 41 1.83 0.67 1.03
C LEU A 41 3.20 0.01 0.81
N ALA A 42 4.14 0.70 0.17
CA ALA A 42 5.50 0.20 -0.01
C ALA A 42 6.21 -0.01 1.33
N GLU A 43 6.05 0.92 2.27
CA GLU A 43 6.58 0.84 3.64
C GLU A 43 5.98 -0.35 4.39
N LYS A 44 4.65 -0.50 4.38
CA LYS A 44 3.96 -1.65 5.01
C LYS A 44 4.43 -2.98 4.42
N ALA A 45 4.53 -3.07 3.10
CA ALA A 45 4.98 -4.29 2.42
C ALA A 45 6.48 -4.56 2.59
N GLN A 46 7.27 -3.56 2.96
CA GLN A 46 8.68 -3.71 3.30
C GLN A 46 8.85 -4.11 4.78
N ALA A 47 8.00 -3.58 5.66
CA ALA A 47 7.99 -3.89 7.10
C ALA A 47 7.38 -5.26 7.40
N THR A 48 6.51 -5.77 6.54
CA THR A 48 5.93 -7.12 6.64
C THR A 48 6.62 -8.04 5.63
N PRO A 49 7.56 -8.90 6.05
CA PRO A 49 7.98 -10.02 5.23
C PRO A 49 6.74 -10.84 4.88
N LEU A 50 6.56 -11.21 3.60
CA LEU A 50 5.48 -12.06 3.10
C LEU A 50 5.61 -13.51 3.63
N GLY A 51 5.61 -13.65 4.95
CA GLY A 51 5.93 -14.89 5.65
C GLY A 51 5.19 -15.01 6.98
N ARG A 52 3.96 -14.51 7.07
CA ARG A 52 3.03 -15.03 8.07
C ARG A 52 1.94 -15.79 7.31
N PRO A 53 1.83 -17.13 7.48
CA PRO A 53 0.60 -17.80 7.10
C PRO A 53 -0.50 -17.07 7.85
N ARG A 54 -1.60 -16.80 7.15
CA ARG A 54 -2.86 -16.50 7.80
C ARG A 54 -3.18 -17.77 8.57
N GLU A 55 -2.66 -17.89 9.80
CA GLU A 55 -3.21 -18.82 10.77
C GLU A 55 -4.65 -18.36 10.93
N VAL A 56 -5.50 -19.08 10.22
CA VAL A 56 -6.91 -19.24 10.55
C VAL A 56 -6.94 -19.52 12.03
N GLU A 57 -7.19 -18.47 12.80
CA GLU A 57 -7.36 -18.53 14.23
C GLU A 57 -8.45 -19.56 14.48
N SER A 58 -7.98 -20.67 15.05
CA SER A 58 -8.77 -21.76 15.59
C SER A 58 -9.72 -21.18 16.63
N ALA A 59 -10.95 -20.87 16.23
CA ALA A 59 -12.07 -20.72 17.14
C ALA A 59 -12.51 -22.13 17.59
N ALA A 60 -11.65 -22.80 18.36
CA ALA A 60 -12.05 -23.91 19.20
C ALA A 60 -12.50 -23.34 20.56
N GLN A 61 -13.78 -22.99 20.71
CA GLN A 61 -14.37 -22.94 22.05
C GLN A 61 -15.90 -23.08 22.02
N GLY A 62 -16.38 -24.13 22.71
CA GLY A 62 -17.80 -24.44 22.96
C GLY A 62 -18.32 -25.48 21.96
N ILE A 63 -18.64 -26.72 22.33
CA ILE A 63 -19.59 -27.12 23.38
C ILE A 63 -19.22 -28.53 23.88
N ARG A 64 -19.07 -28.70 25.19
CA ARG A 64 -19.51 -29.89 25.96
C ARG A 64 -20.64 -29.36 26.88
N PRO A 65 -21.72 -30.11 27.13
CA PRO A 65 -21.73 -31.49 27.63
C PRO A 65 -22.33 -32.52 26.68
#